data_AF-A0A954VTP2-F1
#
_entry.id   AF-A0A954VTP2-F1
#
_cell.length_a   1.000
_cell.length_b   1.000
_cell.length_c   1.000
_cell.angle_alpha   90.00
_cell.angle_beta   90.00
_cell.angle_gamma   90.00
#
_symmetry.space_group_name_H-M   'P 1'
#
loop_
_entity.id
_entity.type
_entity.pdbx_description
1 polymer ?
#
loop_
_entity_poly.entity_id
_entity_poly.type
_entity_poly.pdbx_seq_one_letter_code
_entity_poly.pdbx_strand_id
1 'polypeptide(L)'
;MSLENQAFQADTEWECTHNDFVTSEAKLPGSLTESLDTTWTAIAAFPTVNARENTHTDFDGGFPIFRVDGETKIADDYADLWQQRTAIQNGISTTQFNEVTESYVVYTGMSHRGEICVNVDGALCSLDGGGLVAVGRNDHRTEDWTGYWLVMTNELYSVYAMSGILTVGGITGDFDENQVRDVSDIDHLANAVRTTEADSRFDINGDGVVSLEDHRVLIEEVIGTSFGDSDLNGVFDSRDFISVFQTGHYEDGIAANSTWATGDWNGDGEFDSADFIAAFKSGAYESDRGVVALPEPCTRIVAIFLLLGHCVLSRKRFRRIPGH
;
A
#
# COMPACT_ATOMS: atom_id res chain seq x y z
N MET A 1 14.77 -7.26 -13.59
CA MET A 1 15.21 -6.46 -14.76
C MET A 1 16.73 -6.38 -14.84
N SER A 2 17.43 -7.21 -15.62
CA SER A 2 18.90 -7.16 -15.76
C SER A 2 19.29 -6.37 -17.00
N LEU A 3 20.22 -5.42 -16.89
CA LEU A 3 20.56 -4.48 -17.96
C LEU A 3 22.09 -4.31 -18.10
N GLU A 4 22.66 -4.70 -19.24
CA GLU A 4 24.09 -4.50 -19.58
C GLU A 4 24.45 -3.02 -19.55
N ASN A 5 25.32 -2.60 -18.61
CA ASN A 5 25.79 -1.22 -18.55
C ASN A 5 27.17 -1.06 -19.20
N GLN A 6 27.30 -0.12 -20.14
CA GLN A 6 28.58 0.30 -20.74
C GLN A 6 29.56 0.81 -19.66
N ALA A 7 30.86 0.68 -19.88
CA ALA A 7 31.87 1.12 -18.92
C ALA A 7 31.76 2.64 -18.64
N PHE A 8 31.51 3.04 -17.38
CA PHE A 8 31.36 4.46 -17.01
C PHE A 8 32.38 4.92 -15.94
N GLN A 9 32.92 6.11 -16.18
CA GLN A 9 34.01 6.79 -15.43
C GLN A 9 33.46 7.78 -14.42
N ALA A 10 34.29 8.10 -13.41
CA ALA A 10 33.87 8.68 -12.14
C ALA A 10 33.34 10.16 -12.16
N ASP A 11 32.06 10.46 -11.81
CA ASP A 11 31.58 11.80 -11.42
C ASP A 11 30.51 11.82 -10.28
N THR A 12 30.37 12.94 -9.57
CA THR A 12 29.80 13.05 -8.20
C THR A 12 28.28 12.90 -7.99
N GLU A 13 27.48 12.43 -8.95
CA GLU A 13 26.00 12.29 -8.83
C GLU A 13 25.50 10.84 -9.10
N TRP A 14 26.05 9.88 -8.36
CA TRP A 14 25.95 8.44 -8.64
C TRP A 14 24.61 7.76 -8.40
N GLU A 15 23.93 8.11 -7.30
CA GLU A 15 22.67 7.47 -6.87
C GLU A 15 21.53 7.81 -7.82
N CYS A 16 21.45 9.08 -8.25
CA CYS A 16 20.49 9.53 -9.26
C CYS A 16 20.76 8.83 -10.61
N THR A 17 22.02 8.74 -11.05
CA THR A 17 22.35 8.18 -12.37
C THR A 17 21.90 6.73 -12.53
N HIS A 18 22.08 5.88 -11.52
CA HIS A 18 21.70 4.46 -11.59
C HIS A 18 20.18 4.26 -11.47
N ASN A 19 19.53 5.01 -10.59
CA ASN A 19 18.07 4.96 -10.45
C ASN A 19 17.37 5.56 -11.70
N ASP A 20 17.91 6.62 -12.29
CA ASP A 20 17.44 7.21 -13.55
C ASP A 20 17.61 6.23 -14.72
N PHE A 21 18.76 5.54 -14.78
CA PHE A 21 19.00 4.50 -15.78
C PHE A 21 17.93 3.41 -15.71
N VAL A 22 17.74 2.77 -14.56
CA VAL A 22 16.76 1.68 -14.45
C VAL A 22 15.32 2.18 -14.64
N THR A 23 15.02 3.42 -14.25
CA THR A 23 13.72 4.06 -14.51
C THR A 23 13.50 4.28 -16.01
N SER A 24 14.52 4.71 -16.75
CA SER A 24 14.43 4.90 -18.19
C SER A 24 14.21 3.57 -18.93
N GLU A 25 14.89 2.51 -18.49
CA GLU A 25 14.79 1.16 -19.04
C GLU A 25 13.43 0.52 -18.77
N ALA A 26 12.88 0.71 -17.58
CA ALA A 26 11.54 0.26 -17.21
C ALA A 26 10.44 0.90 -18.07
N LYS A 27 10.68 2.10 -18.61
CA LYS A 27 9.77 2.89 -19.45
C LYS A 27 10.02 2.76 -20.96
N LEU A 28 10.93 1.87 -21.37
CA LEU A 28 11.15 1.64 -22.81
C LEU A 28 9.90 1.06 -23.48
N PRO A 29 9.62 1.44 -24.74
CA PRO A 29 8.51 0.88 -25.50
C PRO A 29 8.57 -0.65 -25.56
N GLY A 30 7.48 -1.30 -25.16
CA GLY A 30 7.35 -2.76 -25.13
C GLY A 30 7.78 -3.41 -23.81
N SER A 31 8.29 -2.64 -22.85
CA SER A 31 8.52 -3.11 -21.48
C SER A 31 7.20 -3.54 -20.84
N LEU A 32 7.18 -4.65 -20.10
CA LEU A 32 5.98 -5.05 -19.34
C LEU A 32 5.59 -4.04 -18.25
N THR A 33 6.51 -3.13 -17.92
CA THR A 33 6.34 -2.14 -16.87
C THR A 33 6.17 -0.72 -17.43
N GLU A 34 6.07 -0.57 -18.76
CA GLU A 34 6.02 0.74 -19.44
C GLU A 34 4.89 1.64 -18.91
N SER A 35 3.72 1.06 -18.65
CA SER A 35 2.52 1.77 -18.21
C SER A 35 2.39 1.90 -16.69
N LEU A 36 3.32 1.36 -15.90
CA LEU A 36 3.22 1.41 -14.45
C LEU A 36 3.64 2.79 -13.95
N ASP A 37 2.72 3.48 -13.26
CA ASP A 37 3.02 4.75 -12.59
C ASP A 37 3.68 4.50 -11.23
N THR A 38 4.94 4.09 -11.28
CA THR A 38 5.75 3.78 -10.09
C THR A 38 7.17 4.32 -10.27
N THR A 39 7.86 4.48 -9.15
CA THR A 39 9.31 4.66 -9.12
C THR A 39 10.02 3.34 -9.37
N TRP A 40 11.23 3.40 -9.91
CA TRP A 40 12.14 2.26 -10.08
C TRP A 40 13.49 2.61 -9.47
N THR A 41 14.04 1.69 -8.69
CA THR A 41 15.32 1.87 -8.01
C THR A 41 16.22 0.68 -8.28
N ALA A 42 17.52 0.93 -8.43
CA ALA A 42 18.50 -0.14 -8.61
C ALA A 42 18.62 -0.95 -7.31
N ILE A 43 18.66 -2.27 -7.41
CA ILE A 43 18.92 -3.15 -6.28
C ILE A 43 20.43 -3.25 -6.08
N ALA A 44 21.02 -2.16 -5.61
CA ALA A 44 22.45 -2.01 -5.48
C ALA A 44 22.84 -1.04 -4.36
N ALA A 45 24.04 -1.19 -3.81
CA ALA A 45 24.62 -0.24 -2.86
C ALA A 45 25.62 0.70 -3.55
N PHE A 46 25.60 1.94 -3.09
CA PHE A 46 26.45 3.06 -3.52
C PHE A 46 27.41 3.47 -2.39
N PRO A 47 28.36 4.40 -2.64
CA PRO A 47 29.36 4.75 -1.63
C PRO A 47 28.77 5.34 -0.34
N THR A 48 27.58 5.93 -0.41
CA THR A 48 26.91 6.63 0.70
C THR A 48 25.58 6.03 1.12
N VAL A 49 24.91 5.29 0.23
CA VAL A 49 23.60 4.69 0.47
C VAL A 49 23.68 3.19 0.26
N ASN A 50 23.24 2.42 1.26
CA ASN A 50 23.18 0.97 1.16
C ASN A 50 21.98 0.53 0.30
N ALA A 51 21.97 -0.71 -0.18
CA ALA A 51 20.95 -1.18 -1.11
C ALA A 51 19.54 -1.23 -0.50
N ARG A 52 19.45 -1.50 0.81
CA ARG A 52 18.18 -1.53 1.54
C ARG A 52 17.56 -0.15 1.62
N GLU A 53 18.36 0.86 1.91
CA GLU A 53 17.94 2.25 1.93
C GLU A 53 17.56 2.74 0.53
N ASN A 54 18.37 2.42 -0.50
CA ASN A 54 18.08 2.81 -1.88
C ASN A 54 16.75 2.24 -2.40
N THR A 55 16.40 1.03 -1.99
CA THR A 55 15.18 0.33 -2.42
C THR A 55 14.01 0.52 -1.44
N HIS A 56 14.20 1.28 -0.36
CA HIS A 56 13.22 1.44 0.73
C HIS A 56 12.77 0.12 1.38
N THR A 57 13.71 -0.79 1.60
CA THR A 57 13.54 -2.13 2.20
C THR A 57 14.38 -2.32 3.48
N ASP A 58 14.57 -1.24 4.24
CA ASP A 58 15.47 -1.13 5.40
C ASP A 58 14.88 -1.65 6.73
N PHE A 59 13.63 -2.11 6.73
CA PHE A 59 12.95 -2.72 7.88
C PHE A 59 12.59 -4.19 7.64
N ASP A 60 12.34 -4.93 8.72
CA ASP A 60 11.90 -6.34 8.67
C ASP A 60 10.40 -6.43 8.34
N GLY A 61 10.00 -7.42 7.54
CA GLY A 61 8.66 -7.52 6.97
C GLY A 61 8.57 -6.83 5.61
N GLY A 62 7.41 -6.28 5.27
CA GLY A 62 7.19 -5.62 3.97
C GLY A 62 6.17 -6.34 3.10
N PHE A 63 6.32 -6.18 1.79
CA PHE A 63 5.41 -6.73 0.78
C PHE A 63 6.11 -7.85 0.00
N PRO A 64 5.35 -8.83 -0.52
CA PRO A 64 5.92 -9.85 -1.39
C PRO A 64 6.51 -9.21 -2.65
N ILE A 65 7.66 -9.72 -3.06
CA ILE A 65 8.38 -9.22 -4.25
C ILE A 65 8.17 -10.22 -5.38
N PHE A 66 7.83 -9.73 -6.57
CA PHE A 66 7.59 -10.54 -7.76
C PHE A 66 8.55 -10.17 -8.90
N ARG A 67 8.72 -11.08 -9.86
CA ARG A 67 9.29 -10.74 -11.16
C ARG A 67 8.34 -9.84 -11.94
N VAL A 68 8.86 -9.27 -13.04
CA VAL A 68 8.07 -8.41 -13.95
C VAL A 68 6.92 -9.14 -14.66
N ASP A 69 6.85 -10.47 -14.57
CA ASP A 69 5.70 -11.24 -15.04
C ASP A 69 4.47 -11.11 -14.13
N GLY A 70 4.61 -10.54 -12.93
CA GLY A 70 3.54 -10.38 -11.95
C GLY A 70 3.10 -11.68 -11.25
N GLU A 71 3.67 -12.83 -11.61
CA GLU A 71 3.24 -14.15 -11.13
C GLU A 71 4.35 -14.86 -10.33
N THR A 72 5.61 -14.71 -10.76
CA THR A 72 6.75 -15.41 -10.16
C THR A 72 7.23 -14.67 -8.92
N LYS A 73 6.84 -15.16 -7.74
CA LYS A 73 7.30 -14.61 -6.46
C LYS A 73 8.80 -14.86 -6.24
N ILE A 74 9.51 -13.80 -5.85
CA ILE A 74 10.93 -13.79 -5.47
C ILE A 74 11.08 -13.93 -3.95
N ALA A 75 10.30 -13.18 -3.18
CA ALA A 75 10.43 -13.10 -1.72
C ALA A 75 9.05 -12.93 -1.08
N ASP A 76 8.82 -13.46 0.13
CA ASP A 76 7.57 -13.22 0.87
C ASP A 76 7.55 -11.81 1.48
N ASP A 77 8.73 -11.28 1.82
CA ASP A 77 8.91 -9.95 2.37
C ASP A 77 10.33 -9.41 2.08
N TYR A 78 10.68 -8.25 2.65
CA TYR A 78 12.00 -7.63 2.44
C TYR A 78 13.12 -8.37 3.17
N ALA A 79 12.84 -9.05 4.28
CA ALA A 79 13.83 -9.82 5.01
C ALA A 79 14.33 -10.99 4.18
N ASP A 80 13.44 -11.67 3.45
CA ASP A 80 13.78 -12.75 2.52
C ASP A 80 14.75 -12.33 1.40
N LEU A 81 14.76 -11.05 1.01
CA LEU A 81 15.68 -10.55 -0.02
C LEU A 81 17.11 -10.37 0.51
N TRP A 82 17.26 -10.05 1.80
CA TRP A 82 18.51 -9.56 2.39
C TRP A 82 19.14 -10.47 3.46
N GLN A 83 18.40 -11.43 4.02
CA GLN A 83 18.91 -12.24 5.14
C GLN A 83 19.60 -13.51 4.65
N GLN A 84 20.79 -13.79 5.21
CA GLN A 84 21.67 -14.93 4.88
C GLN A 84 21.07 -16.34 5.01
N ARG A 85 19.84 -16.48 5.57
CA ARG A 85 19.26 -17.78 5.94
C ARG A 85 18.02 -18.14 5.14
N THR A 86 17.37 -17.18 4.50
CA THR A 86 16.18 -17.42 3.69
C THR A 86 16.54 -17.23 2.24
N ALA A 87 16.33 -18.30 1.50
CA ALA A 87 16.58 -18.30 0.08
C ALA A 87 15.45 -17.52 -0.61
N ILE A 88 15.76 -16.57 -1.50
CA ILE A 88 14.75 -16.07 -2.43
C ILE A 88 14.14 -17.27 -3.16
N GLN A 89 12.83 -17.28 -3.30
CA GLN A 89 12.10 -18.45 -3.79
C GLN A 89 12.43 -18.75 -5.24
N ASN A 90 12.72 -17.71 -6.02
CA ASN A 90 13.16 -17.78 -7.41
C ASN A 90 14.28 -16.77 -7.62
N GLY A 91 15.21 -17.06 -8.53
CA GLY A 91 16.24 -16.10 -8.92
C GLY A 91 15.63 -14.87 -9.60
N ILE A 92 16.37 -13.79 -9.72
CA ILE A 92 15.93 -12.59 -10.45
C ILE A 92 16.63 -12.64 -11.80
N SER A 93 16.09 -13.31 -12.81
CA SER A 93 16.87 -13.68 -14.02
C SER A 93 16.25 -13.21 -15.34
N THR A 94 15.43 -12.16 -15.29
CA THR A 94 14.71 -11.65 -16.46
C THR A 94 14.87 -10.13 -16.67
N THR A 95 14.79 -9.70 -17.92
CA THR A 95 14.74 -8.30 -18.37
C THR A 95 13.33 -7.71 -18.15
N GLN A 96 13.17 -6.41 -18.43
CA GLN A 96 11.87 -5.71 -18.44
C GLN A 96 10.89 -6.24 -19.49
N PHE A 97 11.41 -6.95 -20.49
CA PHE A 97 10.63 -7.61 -21.54
C PHE A 97 10.27 -9.06 -21.18
N ASN A 98 10.58 -9.49 -19.95
CA ASN A 98 10.45 -10.87 -19.47
C ASN A 98 11.30 -11.89 -20.25
N GLU A 99 12.44 -11.44 -20.79
CA GLU A 99 13.40 -12.31 -21.46
C GLU A 99 14.43 -12.82 -20.45
N VAL A 100 14.82 -14.09 -20.56
CA VAL A 100 15.84 -14.67 -19.68
C VAL A 100 17.21 -14.13 -20.05
N THR A 101 17.98 -13.75 -19.05
CA THR A 101 19.30 -13.15 -19.23
C THR A 101 20.39 -14.22 -19.31
N GLU A 102 21.28 -14.14 -20.29
CA GLU A 102 22.33 -15.14 -20.52
C GLU A 102 23.53 -15.00 -19.56
N SER A 103 23.76 -13.81 -19.01
CA SER A 103 24.76 -13.60 -17.96
C SER A 103 24.20 -14.03 -16.61
N TYR A 104 25.01 -14.79 -15.85
CA TYR A 104 24.68 -15.16 -14.47
C TYR A 104 25.15 -14.14 -13.44
N VAL A 105 26.05 -13.24 -13.82
CA VAL A 105 26.73 -12.32 -12.92
C VAL A 105 26.10 -10.93 -13.06
N VAL A 106 25.79 -10.32 -11.91
CA VAL A 106 25.12 -9.02 -11.84
C VAL A 106 25.78 -8.10 -10.85
N TYR A 107 25.84 -6.81 -11.20
CA TYR A 107 26.33 -5.77 -10.31
C TYR A 107 25.34 -5.53 -9.19
N THR A 108 25.87 -5.54 -7.97
CA THR A 108 25.10 -5.30 -6.75
C THR A 108 25.79 -4.29 -5.83
N GLY A 109 27.13 -4.27 -5.80
CA GLY A 109 27.89 -3.34 -4.96
C GLY A 109 27.71 -3.55 -3.45
N MET A 110 27.03 -4.62 -3.06
CA MET A 110 26.57 -4.81 -1.69
C MET A 110 27.14 -6.09 -1.08
N SER A 111 27.15 -6.13 0.25
CA SER A 111 27.32 -7.37 0.98
C SER A 111 26.10 -8.26 0.82
N HIS A 112 26.19 -9.51 1.29
CA HIS A 112 25.03 -10.41 1.32
C HIS A 112 23.85 -9.90 2.19
N ARG A 113 24.02 -8.79 2.92
CA ARG A 113 22.98 -8.13 3.73
C ARG A 113 22.38 -6.88 3.08
N GLY A 114 22.74 -6.57 1.84
CA GLY A 114 22.36 -5.31 1.20
C GLY A 114 23.09 -4.08 1.79
N GLU A 115 24.12 -4.30 2.62
CA GLU A 115 24.95 -3.22 3.17
C GLU A 115 26.02 -2.80 2.17
N ILE A 116 26.59 -1.60 2.34
CA ILE A 116 27.73 -1.15 1.54
C ILE A 116 28.87 -2.16 1.66
N CYS A 117 29.33 -2.68 0.52
CA CYS A 117 30.45 -3.61 0.48
C CYS A 117 31.76 -2.88 0.82
N VAL A 118 32.57 -3.49 1.70
CA VAL A 118 33.95 -3.06 1.97
C VAL A 118 34.88 -4.27 1.81
N ASN A 119 35.95 -4.12 1.02
CA ASN A 119 36.91 -5.18 0.76
C ASN A 119 37.90 -5.37 1.93
N VAL A 120 38.77 -6.39 1.83
CA VAL A 120 39.76 -6.71 2.87
C VAL A 120 40.77 -5.59 3.15
N ASP A 121 40.99 -4.69 2.18
CA ASP A 121 41.90 -3.55 2.27
C ASP A 121 41.18 -2.28 2.79
N GLY A 122 39.90 -2.37 3.11
CA GLY A 122 39.08 -1.25 3.59
C GLY A 122 38.56 -0.32 2.49
N ALA A 123 38.75 -0.67 1.22
CA ALA A 123 38.20 0.10 0.10
C ALA A 123 36.75 -0.32 -0.19
N LEU A 124 35.93 0.63 -0.64
CA LEU A 124 34.53 0.38 -0.99
C LEU A 124 34.46 -0.52 -2.22
N CYS A 125 33.57 -1.51 -2.16
CA CYS A 125 33.18 -2.36 -3.28
C CYS A 125 31.72 -2.14 -3.72
N SER A 126 31.19 -0.94 -3.43
CA SER A 126 29.93 -0.44 -3.97
C SER A 126 30.02 -0.16 -5.47
N LEU A 127 28.86 0.00 -6.10
CA LEU A 127 28.82 0.68 -7.39
C LEU A 127 29.50 2.04 -7.21
N ASP A 128 30.29 2.43 -8.21
CA ASP A 128 31.07 3.67 -8.23
C ASP A 128 32.12 3.85 -7.13
N GLY A 129 32.47 2.78 -6.41
CA GLY A 129 33.54 2.79 -5.38
C GLY A 129 34.96 2.98 -5.91
N GLY A 130 35.14 3.12 -7.24
CA GLY A 130 36.43 3.43 -7.87
C GLY A 130 37.44 2.26 -7.93
N GLY A 131 36.98 1.01 -7.78
CA GLY A 131 37.86 -0.16 -7.72
C GLY A 131 37.17 -1.48 -8.09
N LEU A 132 37.26 -2.47 -7.20
CA LEU A 132 36.50 -3.72 -7.33
C LEU A 132 35.05 -3.47 -6.93
N VAL A 133 34.09 -4.06 -7.63
CA VAL A 133 32.66 -3.98 -7.30
C VAL A 133 32.15 -5.37 -6.94
N ALA A 134 31.31 -5.44 -5.90
CA ALA A 134 30.63 -6.67 -5.55
C ALA A 134 29.60 -7.04 -6.62
N VAL A 135 29.60 -8.32 -6.97
CA VAL A 135 28.63 -8.92 -7.89
C VAL A 135 27.93 -10.09 -7.23
N GLY A 136 26.68 -10.29 -7.61
CA GLY A 136 25.87 -11.43 -7.23
C GLY A 136 25.56 -12.35 -8.40
N ARG A 137 24.74 -13.38 -8.13
CA ARG A 137 24.29 -14.37 -9.10
C ARG A 137 22.78 -14.42 -9.27
N ASN A 138 22.30 -14.16 -10.47
CA ASN A 138 20.87 -14.01 -10.77
C ASN A 138 20.08 -15.33 -10.81
N ASP A 139 20.78 -16.45 -10.94
CA ASP A 139 20.26 -17.81 -10.94
C ASP A 139 20.29 -18.45 -9.54
N HIS A 140 20.94 -17.78 -8.59
CA HIS A 140 21.08 -18.28 -7.23
C HIS A 140 19.90 -17.85 -6.38
N ARG A 141 19.53 -18.75 -5.47
CA ARG A 141 18.45 -18.54 -4.52
C ARG A 141 18.99 -18.25 -3.12
N THR A 142 20.30 -18.31 -2.92
CA THR A 142 20.99 -18.15 -1.64
C THR A 142 21.56 -16.73 -1.51
N GLU A 143 22.37 -16.50 -0.47
CA GLU A 143 23.14 -15.26 -0.27
C GLU A 143 24.05 -14.87 -1.45
N ASP A 144 24.38 -15.83 -2.33
CA ASP A 144 25.16 -15.57 -3.54
C ASP A 144 24.44 -14.63 -4.52
N TRP A 145 23.12 -14.46 -4.42
CA TRP A 145 22.37 -13.54 -5.28
C TRP A 145 22.77 -12.07 -5.04
N THR A 146 23.09 -11.69 -3.80
CA THR A 146 23.47 -10.33 -3.43
C THR A 146 24.99 -10.11 -3.42
N GLY A 147 25.78 -11.13 -3.08
CA GLY A 147 27.24 -11.01 -3.02
C GLY A 147 27.94 -12.35 -3.15
N TYR A 148 28.48 -12.63 -4.33
CA TYR A 148 29.21 -13.84 -4.71
C TYR A 148 30.72 -13.58 -4.85
N TRP A 149 31.10 -12.53 -5.58
CA TRP A 149 32.51 -12.24 -5.88
C TRP A 149 32.77 -10.74 -6.10
N LEU A 150 34.04 -10.39 -6.33
CA LEU A 150 34.48 -9.03 -6.66
C LEU A 150 35.01 -9.01 -8.10
N VAL A 151 34.57 -8.04 -8.90
CA VAL A 151 35.02 -7.84 -10.29
C VAL A 151 35.53 -6.43 -10.51
N MET A 152 36.27 -6.21 -11.59
CA MET A 152 36.73 -4.88 -11.98
C MET A 152 35.60 -4.13 -12.71
N THR A 153 35.49 -2.81 -12.52
CA THR A 153 34.47 -1.94 -13.14
C THR A 153 34.52 -1.85 -14.67
N ASN A 154 35.50 -2.47 -15.32
CA ASN A 154 35.64 -2.46 -16.78
C ASN A 154 34.90 -3.62 -17.46
N GLU A 155 34.21 -4.47 -16.70
CA GLU A 155 33.37 -5.54 -17.22
C GLU A 155 31.90 -5.10 -17.33
N LEU A 156 31.22 -5.57 -18.37
CA LEU A 156 29.80 -5.29 -18.60
C LEU A 156 28.98 -6.35 -17.87
N TYR A 157 28.32 -5.95 -16.78
CA TYR A 157 27.36 -6.80 -16.08
C TYR A 157 26.04 -6.08 -15.92
N SER A 158 25.02 -6.88 -15.64
CA SER A 158 23.68 -6.38 -15.49
C SER A 158 23.42 -5.80 -14.10
N VAL A 159 22.66 -4.70 -14.02
CA VAL A 159 22.09 -4.22 -12.75
C VAL A 159 20.62 -4.60 -12.69
N TYR A 160 20.14 -5.01 -11.52
CA TYR A 160 18.73 -5.27 -11.27
C TYR A 160 18.00 -4.08 -10.67
N ALA A 161 16.69 -3.99 -10.91
CA ALA A 161 15.84 -2.93 -10.38
C ALA A 161 14.59 -3.49 -9.69
N MET A 162 14.07 -2.72 -8.74
CA MET A 162 12.83 -2.95 -8.01
C MET A 162 11.93 -1.71 -8.15
N SER A 163 10.64 -1.93 -8.35
CA SER A 163 9.66 -0.84 -8.35
C SER A 163 9.35 -0.39 -6.92
N GLY A 164 8.73 0.79 -6.79
CA GLY A 164 7.87 1.08 -5.65
C GLY A 164 6.77 0.02 -5.49
N ILE A 165 6.03 0.12 -4.37
CA ILE A 165 4.96 -0.82 -4.05
C ILE A 165 3.88 -0.74 -5.14
N LEU A 166 3.63 -1.85 -5.81
CA LEU A 166 2.50 -2.00 -6.72
C LEU A 166 1.29 -2.46 -5.92
N THR A 167 0.27 -1.61 -5.86
CA THR A 167 -1.03 -2.00 -5.29
C THR A 167 -1.83 -2.74 -6.36
N VAL A 168 -2.18 -4.00 -6.08
CA VAL A 168 -2.96 -4.83 -7.01
C VAL A 168 -4.44 -4.42 -6.92
N GLY A 169 -4.91 -3.63 -7.90
CA GLY A 169 -6.34 -3.36 -8.16
C GLY A 169 -7.01 -2.37 -7.21
N GLY A 170 -7.84 -1.47 -7.76
CA GLY A 170 -8.54 -0.42 -7.03
C GLY A 170 -9.30 -0.90 -5.79
N ILE A 171 -9.49 0.00 -4.83
CA ILE A 171 -10.28 -0.29 -3.63
C ILE A 171 -11.68 -0.72 -4.10
N THR A 172 -12.18 -1.87 -3.64
CA THR A 172 -13.55 -2.29 -4.00
C THR A 172 -14.53 -1.18 -3.64
N GLY A 173 -15.30 -0.70 -4.63
CA GLY A 173 -16.23 0.41 -4.47
C GLY A 173 -15.62 1.82 -4.56
N ASP A 174 -14.35 1.96 -4.95
CA ASP A 174 -13.74 3.21 -5.43
C ASP A 174 -13.75 3.16 -6.96
N PHE A 175 -14.73 3.85 -7.55
CA PHE A 175 -15.06 3.79 -8.97
C PHE A 175 -14.45 4.93 -9.79
N ASP A 176 -14.11 6.05 -9.14
CA ASP A 176 -13.41 7.16 -9.77
C ASP A 176 -11.88 7.09 -9.59
N GLU A 177 -11.38 6.05 -8.91
CA GLU A 177 -9.98 5.71 -8.70
C GLU A 177 -9.22 6.80 -7.91
N ASN A 178 -9.93 7.56 -7.08
CA ASN A 178 -9.37 8.64 -6.28
C ASN A 178 -8.78 8.16 -4.93
N GLN A 179 -8.82 6.85 -4.66
CA GLN A 179 -8.36 6.19 -3.43
C GLN A 179 -9.20 6.48 -2.18
N VAL A 180 -10.37 7.05 -2.34
CA VAL A 180 -11.36 7.32 -1.30
C VAL A 180 -12.66 6.62 -1.71
N ARG A 181 -13.46 6.23 -0.71
CA ARG A 181 -14.82 5.74 -0.95
C ARG A 181 -15.78 6.78 -0.41
N ASP A 182 -16.41 7.53 -1.30
CA ASP A 182 -17.27 8.64 -0.94
C ASP A 182 -18.55 8.68 -1.80
N VAL A 183 -19.25 9.82 -1.77
CA VAL A 183 -20.52 10.02 -2.48
C VAL A 183 -20.37 9.90 -3.99
N SER A 184 -19.19 10.24 -4.53
CA SER A 184 -18.86 10.12 -5.96
C SER A 184 -19.01 8.67 -6.42
N ASP A 185 -18.53 7.72 -5.62
CA ASP A 185 -18.60 6.30 -5.94
C ASP A 185 -20.02 5.75 -5.91
N ILE A 186 -20.84 6.24 -4.96
CA ILE A 186 -22.26 5.89 -4.90
C ILE A 186 -22.96 6.38 -6.16
N ASP A 187 -22.72 7.63 -6.56
CA ASP A 187 -23.30 8.22 -7.77
C ASP A 187 -22.84 7.49 -9.05
N HIS A 188 -21.57 7.07 -9.11
CA HIS A 188 -21.03 6.27 -10.21
C HIS A 188 -21.76 4.92 -10.35
N LEU A 189 -21.95 4.19 -9.24
CA LEU A 189 -22.66 2.92 -9.26
C LEU A 189 -24.15 3.10 -9.58
N ALA A 190 -24.83 4.09 -8.98
CA ALA A 190 -26.22 4.39 -9.27
C ALA A 190 -26.44 4.69 -10.76
N ASN A 191 -25.54 5.50 -11.36
CA ASN A 191 -25.57 5.77 -12.79
C ASN A 191 -25.35 4.48 -13.61
N ALA A 192 -24.38 3.63 -13.26
CA ALA A 192 -24.11 2.38 -13.97
C ALA A 192 -25.31 1.42 -13.94
N VAL A 193 -25.99 1.31 -12.79
CA VAL A 193 -27.23 0.52 -12.65
C VAL A 193 -28.32 1.08 -13.56
N ARG A 194 -28.52 2.41 -13.59
CA ARG A 194 -29.54 3.06 -14.41
C ARG A 194 -29.26 2.98 -15.91
N THR A 195 -28.01 3.08 -16.32
CA THR A 195 -27.59 3.00 -17.73
C THR A 195 -27.37 1.55 -18.20
N THR A 196 -27.52 0.57 -17.31
CA THR A 196 -27.31 -0.87 -17.57
C THR A 196 -25.89 -1.16 -18.10
N GLU A 197 -24.89 -0.54 -17.49
CA GLU A 197 -23.50 -0.80 -17.81
C GLU A 197 -23.07 -2.21 -17.37
N ALA A 198 -22.35 -2.90 -18.27
CA ALA A 198 -21.90 -4.27 -18.06
C ALA A 198 -20.44 -4.36 -17.59
N ASP A 199 -19.87 -3.26 -17.09
CA ASP A 199 -18.53 -3.27 -16.52
C ASP A 199 -18.56 -4.06 -15.21
N SER A 200 -17.80 -5.15 -15.17
CA SER A 200 -17.71 -6.04 -14.01
C SER A 200 -17.16 -5.37 -12.77
N ARG A 201 -16.56 -4.17 -12.87
CA ARG A 201 -16.13 -3.41 -11.70
C ARG A 201 -17.31 -3.04 -10.81
N PHE A 202 -18.47 -2.74 -11.39
CA PHE A 202 -19.69 -2.36 -10.66
C PHE A 202 -20.46 -3.55 -10.04
N ASP A 203 -20.10 -4.79 -10.38
CA ASP A 203 -20.63 -6.02 -9.79
C ASP A 203 -19.86 -6.32 -8.48
N ILE A 204 -20.23 -5.62 -7.42
CA ILE A 204 -19.57 -5.69 -6.11
C ILE A 204 -19.94 -6.99 -5.38
N ASN A 205 -21.17 -7.47 -5.57
CA ASN A 205 -21.64 -8.68 -4.89
C ASN A 205 -21.13 -9.98 -5.59
N GLY A 206 -20.63 -9.87 -6.81
CA GLY A 206 -20.04 -10.95 -7.60
C GLY A 206 -21.06 -11.94 -8.16
N ASP A 207 -22.32 -11.53 -8.35
CA ASP A 207 -23.38 -12.38 -8.89
C ASP A 207 -23.47 -12.36 -10.43
N GLY A 208 -22.65 -11.52 -11.07
CA GLY A 208 -22.58 -11.35 -12.52
C GLY A 208 -23.55 -10.30 -13.08
N VAL A 209 -24.26 -9.54 -12.23
CA VAL A 209 -25.28 -8.57 -12.63
C VAL A 209 -25.14 -7.27 -11.85
N VAL A 210 -24.76 -6.19 -12.55
CA VAL A 210 -24.80 -4.83 -11.99
C VAL A 210 -26.24 -4.41 -11.72
N SER A 211 -26.60 -4.25 -10.44
CA SER A 211 -27.97 -4.06 -9.99
C SER A 211 -28.07 -3.21 -8.72
N LEU A 212 -29.31 -2.94 -8.27
CA LEU A 212 -29.56 -2.29 -6.99
C LEU A 212 -29.05 -3.10 -5.79
N GLU A 213 -28.76 -4.39 -5.96
CA GLU A 213 -28.13 -5.17 -4.88
C GLU A 213 -26.66 -4.76 -4.70
N ASP A 214 -25.93 -4.46 -5.77
CA ASP A 214 -24.58 -3.91 -5.68
C ASP A 214 -24.59 -2.55 -5.00
N HIS A 215 -25.59 -1.71 -5.31
CA HIS A 215 -25.78 -0.42 -4.66
C HIS A 215 -25.95 -0.57 -3.14
N ARG A 216 -26.77 -1.52 -2.70
CA ARG A 216 -26.94 -1.85 -1.28
C ARG A 216 -25.62 -2.32 -0.65
N VAL A 217 -24.90 -3.23 -1.32
CA VAL A 217 -23.62 -3.77 -0.82
C VAL A 217 -22.57 -2.65 -0.72
N LEU A 218 -22.50 -1.74 -1.69
CA LEU A 218 -21.62 -0.58 -1.63
C LEU A 218 -21.87 0.23 -0.35
N ILE A 219 -23.12 0.61 -0.10
CA ILE A 219 -23.49 1.50 1.00
C ILE A 219 -23.30 0.82 2.35
N GLU A 220 -23.86 -0.38 2.54
CA GLU A 220 -23.97 -1.01 3.86
C GLU A 220 -22.74 -1.85 4.24
N GLU A 221 -22.05 -2.44 3.27
CA GLU A 221 -20.97 -3.41 3.52
C GLU A 221 -19.60 -2.87 3.15
N VAL A 222 -19.49 -2.11 2.06
CA VAL A 222 -18.21 -1.58 1.57
C VAL A 222 -17.86 -0.24 2.23
N ILE A 223 -18.76 0.75 2.15
CA ILE A 223 -18.63 2.06 2.80
C ILE A 223 -18.94 1.93 4.30
N GLY A 224 -19.94 1.10 4.64
CA GLY A 224 -20.32 0.85 6.04
C GLY A 224 -21.17 1.97 6.63
N THR A 225 -22.02 2.60 5.81
CA THR A 225 -23.02 3.57 6.24
C THR A 225 -24.46 3.03 6.07
N SER A 226 -25.46 3.88 6.21
CA SER A 226 -26.86 3.60 5.97
C SER A 226 -27.45 4.54 4.92
N PHE A 227 -28.45 4.06 4.19
CA PHE A 227 -29.34 4.90 3.39
C PHE A 227 -29.88 6.08 4.22
N GLY A 228 -29.76 7.28 3.66
CA GLY A 228 -30.15 8.52 4.32
C GLY A 228 -28.99 9.38 4.85
N ASP A 229 -27.82 8.78 5.09
CA ASP A 229 -26.61 9.50 5.54
C ASP A 229 -25.96 10.24 4.36
N SER A 230 -26.47 11.43 4.07
CA SER A 230 -26.18 12.22 2.87
C SER A 230 -24.76 12.79 2.83
N ASP A 231 -24.13 12.97 3.98
CA ASP A 231 -22.76 13.50 4.11
C ASP A 231 -21.73 12.42 4.50
N LEU A 232 -22.17 11.15 4.58
CA LEU A 232 -21.37 9.97 4.93
C LEU A 232 -20.65 10.10 6.30
N ASN A 233 -21.25 10.82 7.24
CA ASN A 233 -20.67 10.98 8.58
C ASN A 233 -20.89 9.74 9.50
N GLY A 234 -21.61 8.73 9.02
CA GLY A 234 -21.96 7.49 9.72
C GLY A 234 -23.23 7.59 10.56
N VAL A 235 -23.97 8.71 10.49
CA VAL A 235 -25.19 8.96 11.26
C VAL A 235 -26.25 9.57 10.36
N PHE A 236 -27.31 8.80 10.11
CA PHE A 236 -28.51 9.31 9.47
C PHE A 236 -29.40 10.04 10.48
N ASP A 237 -29.42 11.38 10.43
CA ASP A 237 -30.19 12.23 11.34
C ASP A 237 -30.86 13.44 10.65
N SER A 238 -31.44 14.35 11.45
CA SER A 238 -32.12 15.54 10.92
C SER A 238 -31.22 16.49 10.09
N ARG A 239 -29.89 16.45 10.25
CA ARG A 239 -28.94 17.28 9.49
C ARG A 239 -28.87 16.82 8.04
N ASP A 240 -28.98 15.53 7.77
CA ASP A 240 -29.03 14.99 6.42
C ASP A 240 -30.23 15.54 5.66
N PHE A 241 -31.41 15.48 6.30
CA PHE A 241 -32.62 16.07 5.74
C PHE A 241 -32.46 17.56 5.46
N ILE A 242 -31.89 18.32 6.39
CA ILE A 242 -31.65 19.75 6.18
C ILE A 242 -30.74 19.98 4.97
N SER A 243 -29.68 19.18 4.81
CA SER A 243 -28.75 19.27 3.68
C SER A 243 -29.46 19.03 2.35
N VAL A 244 -30.15 17.90 2.20
CA VAL A 244 -30.80 17.52 0.94
C VAL A 244 -31.99 18.43 0.61
N PHE A 245 -32.75 18.93 1.58
CA PHE A 245 -33.84 19.88 1.29
C PHE A 245 -33.35 21.27 0.88
N GLN A 246 -32.12 21.66 1.24
CA GLN A 246 -31.54 22.94 0.82
C GLN A 246 -31.15 22.96 -0.65
N THR A 247 -30.97 21.79 -1.28
CA THR A 247 -30.63 21.68 -2.71
C THR A 247 -31.85 22.02 -3.59
N GLY A 248 -33.05 21.77 -3.08
CA GLY A 248 -34.31 22.06 -3.77
C GLY A 248 -34.74 21.01 -4.78
N HIS A 249 -34.15 19.81 -4.77
CA HIS A 249 -34.45 18.75 -5.74
C HIS A 249 -35.70 17.92 -5.38
N TYR A 250 -36.20 18.02 -4.14
CA TYR A 250 -37.35 17.22 -3.69
C TYR A 250 -38.60 17.48 -4.53
N GLU A 251 -39.06 16.45 -5.26
CA GLU A 251 -40.26 16.50 -6.11
C GLU A 251 -40.26 17.70 -7.08
N ASP A 252 -39.09 18.08 -7.61
CA ASP A 252 -38.93 19.26 -8.47
C ASP A 252 -39.37 19.02 -9.94
N GLY A 253 -39.46 17.75 -10.34
CA GLY A 253 -39.84 17.31 -11.67
C GLY A 253 -38.75 17.44 -12.74
N ILE A 254 -37.48 17.63 -12.36
CA ILE A 254 -36.33 17.69 -13.24
C ILE A 254 -35.64 16.33 -13.26
N ALA A 255 -35.78 15.62 -14.37
CA ALA A 255 -35.28 14.26 -14.46
C ALA A 255 -33.75 14.14 -14.29
N ALA A 256 -33.31 13.16 -13.49
CA ALA A 256 -31.92 12.74 -13.29
C ALA A 256 -30.97 13.88 -12.86
N ASN A 257 -31.45 14.81 -12.02
CA ASN A 257 -30.63 15.90 -11.48
C ASN A 257 -30.14 15.65 -10.04
N SER A 258 -30.54 14.54 -9.43
CA SER A 258 -30.19 14.21 -8.04
C SER A 258 -29.04 13.21 -7.96
N THR A 259 -28.36 13.27 -6.83
CA THR A 259 -27.19 12.49 -6.41
C THR A 259 -27.41 12.06 -4.96
N TRP A 260 -26.56 11.18 -4.42
CA TRP A 260 -26.65 10.76 -3.03
C TRP A 260 -26.69 11.93 -2.04
N ALA A 261 -25.77 12.88 -2.21
CA ALA A 261 -25.65 14.06 -1.36
C ALA A 261 -26.80 15.08 -1.54
N THR A 262 -27.60 14.93 -2.60
CA THR A 262 -28.75 15.80 -2.89
C THR A 262 -30.10 15.11 -2.72
N GLY A 263 -30.12 13.81 -2.39
CA GLY A 263 -31.29 13.07 -1.92
C GLY A 263 -31.64 11.77 -2.66
N ASP A 264 -30.94 11.43 -3.75
CA ASP A 264 -31.14 10.18 -4.49
C ASP A 264 -30.53 8.99 -3.72
N TRP A 265 -31.26 8.50 -2.74
CA TRP A 265 -30.82 7.40 -1.88
C TRP A 265 -31.18 6.04 -2.47
N ASN A 266 -32.14 5.98 -3.40
CA ASN A 266 -32.54 4.74 -4.04
C ASN A 266 -31.77 4.46 -5.35
N GLY A 267 -31.10 5.47 -5.91
CA GLY A 267 -30.23 5.39 -7.08
C GLY A 267 -30.96 5.53 -8.43
N ASP A 268 -32.17 6.11 -8.46
CA ASP A 268 -32.96 6.29 -9.68
C ASP A 268 -32.76 7.64 -10.37
N GLY A 269 -31.99 8.54 -9.77
CA GLY A 269 -31.67 9.88 -10.27
C GLY A 269 -32.62 10.98 -9.80
N GLU A 270 -33.65 10.66 -9.02
CA GLU A 270 -34.60 11.63 -8.47
C GLU A 270 -34.43 11.75 -6.95
N PHE A 271 -34.88 12.88 -6.37
CA PHE A 271 -35.11 12.96 -4.93
C PHE A 271 -36.62 13.08 -4.69
N ASP A 272 -37.24 11.98 -4.30
CA ASP A 272 -38.68 11.92 -4.09
C ASP A 272 -39.08 11.08 -2.86
N SER A 273 -40.37 10.81 -2.75
CA SER A 273 -40.91 10.05 -1.62
C SER A 273 -40.41 8.58 -1.55
N ALA A 274 -39.89 8.01 -2.64
CA ALA A 274 -39.32 6.68 -2.70
C ALA A 274 -37.95 6.60 -2.02
N ASP A 275 -37.15 7.67 -2.03
CA ASP A 275 -35.87 7.76 -1.30
C ASP A 275 -36.08 7.68 0.20
N PHE A 276 -37.14 8.32 0.71
CA PHE A 276 -37.52 8.18 2.11
C PHE A 276 -37.86 6.74 2.45
N ILE A 277 -38.55 6.03 1.56
CA ILE A 277 -38.86 4.61 1.77
C ILE A 277 -37.56 3.79 1.80
N ALA A 278 -36.60 4.06 0.92
CA ALA A 278 -35.29 3.40 0.91
C ALA A 278 -34.54 3.66 2.23
N ALA A 279 -34.41 4.92 2.64
CA ALA A 279 -33.71 5.31 3.86
C ALA A 279 -34.34 4.75 5.14
N PHE A 280 -35.67 4.83 5.29
CA PHE A 280 -36.33 4.35 6.51
C PHE A 280 -36.44 2.83 6.61
N LYS A 281 -36.33 2.07 5.50
CA LYS A 281 -36.28 0.60 5.53
C LYS A 281 -35.07 0.07 6.33
N SER A 282 -33.96 0.80 6.33
CA SER A 282 -32.75 0.44 7.09
C SER A 282 -32.94 0.49 8.61
N GLY A 283 -33.93 1.27 9.08
CA GLY A 283 -34.15 1.56 10.49
C GLY A 283 -33.03 2.37 11.16
N ALA A 284 -32.16 3.02 10.36
CA ALA A 284 -30.96 3.68 10.88
C ALA A 284 -31.20 5.10 11.42
N TYR A 285 -32.33 5.73 11.09
CA TYR A 285 -32.64 7.11 11.47
C TYR A 285 -32.61 7.31 12.99
N GLU A 286 -31.75 8.23 13.46
CA GLU A 286 -31.54 8.53 14.88
C GLU A 286 -31.19 7.26 15.72
N SER A 287 -30.71 6.21 15.05
CA SER A 287 -30.21 5.02 15.73
C SER A 287 -28.73 5.25 16.04
N ASP A 288 -28.31 5.00 17.29
CA ASP A 288 -26.94 5.18 17.78
C ASP A 288 -25.94 4.16 17.17
N ARG A 289 -25.94 3.98 15.84
CA ARG A 289 -24.86 3.26 15.14
C ARG A 289 -23.54 4.03 15.13
N GLY A 290 -23.56 5.31 15.53
CA GLY A 290 -22.41 6.19 15.69
C GLY A 290 -21.63 6.08 17.01
N VAL A 291 -21.81 5.02 17.81
CA VAL A 291 -20.93 4.75 18.96
C VAL A 291 -20.26 3.40 18.77
N VAL A 292 -19.09 3.40 18.12
CA VAL A 292 -18.09 2.37 18.42
C VAL A 292 -17.93 2.39 19.93
N ALA A 293 -18.31 1.30 20.60
CA ALA A 293 -17.89 1.04 21.96
C ALA A 293 -16.35 1.01 21.93
N LEU A 294 -15.72 2.16 22.15
CA LEU A 294 -14.29 2.24 22.43
C LEU A 294 -14.05 1.22 23.55
N PRO A 295 -13.15 0.24 23.39
CA PRO A 295 -12.72 -0.55 24.53
C PRO A 295 -12.21 0.47 25.55
N GLU A 296 -12.87 0.52 26.72
CA GLU A 296 -12.60 1.52 27.74
C GLU A 296 -11.08 1.72 27.90
N PRO A 297 -10.56 2.96 27.84
CA PRO A 297 -9.14 3.18 28.00
C PRO A 297 -8.75 2.71 29.40
N CYS A 298 -8.11 1.55 29.46
CA CYS A 298 -7.27 1.15 30.57
C CYS A 298 -7.89 1.33 31.98
N THR A 299 -9.04 0.72 32.26
CA THR A 299 -9.48 0.45 33.65
C THR A 299 -8.46 -0.41 34.43
N ARG A 300 -7.42 -0.95 33.75
CA ARG A 300 -6.27 -1.63 34.36
C ARG A 300 -5.18 -0.70 34.94
N ILE A 301 -5.09 0.57 34.54
CA ILE A 301 -4.07 1.49 35.10
C ILE A 301 -4.58 2.19 36.37
N VAL A 302 -5.89 2.44 36.52
CA VAL A 302 -6.44 3.03 37.76
C VAL A 302 -6.49 2.00 38.92
N ALA A 303 -6.64 0.70 38.62
CA ALA A 303 -6.62 -0.34 39.65
C ALA A 303 -5.22 -0.57 40.28
N ILE A 304 -4.13 -0.26 39.57
CA ILE A 304 -2.76 -0.43 40.09
C ILE A 304 -2.35 0.74 41.01
N PHE A 305 -2.87 1.96 40.79
CA PHE A 305 -2.60 3.09 41.68
C PHE A 305 -3.41 3.08 42.99
N LEU A 306 -4.55 2.38 43.05
CA LEU A 306 -5.32 2.22 44.29
C LEU A 306 -4.79 1.11 45.21
N LEU A 307 -4.02 0.15 44.71
CA LEU A 307 -3.40 -0.91 45.54
C LEU A 307 -2.02 -0.55 46.09
N LEU A 308 -1.29 0.40 45.47
CA LEU A 308 0.00 0.88 46.01
C LEU A 308 -0.15 1.99 47.06
N GLY A 309 -1.27 2.72 47.08
CA GLY A 309 -1.58 3.72 48.12
C GLY A 309 -1.89 3.13 49.50
N HIS A 310 -2.36 1.87 49.58
CA HIS A 310 -2.70 1.22 50.85
C HIS A 310 -1.50 0.60 51.59
N CYS A 311 -0.37 0.35 50.89
CA CYS A 311 0.84 -0.17 51.53
C CYS A 311 1.73 0.92 52.17
N VAL A 312 1.56 2.20 51.81
CA VAL A 312 2.37 3.31 52.35
C VAL A 312 1.71 3.96 53.58
N LEU A 313 0.40 3.82 53.77
CA LEU A 313 -0.33 4.42 54.90
C LEU A 313 -0.48 3.53 56.16
N SER A 314 -0.11 2.25 56.11
CA SER A 314 -0.22 1.36 57.29
C SER A 314 1.02 1.36 58.22
N ARG A 315 2.09 2.08 57.90
CA ARG A 315 3.35 2.06 58.69
C ARG A 315 3.58 3.22 59.67
N LYS A 316 2.59 4.10 59.93
CA LYS A 316 2.75 5.19 60.91
C LYS A 316 1.64 5.26 61.94
N ARG A 317 1.55 4.26 62.82
CA ARG A 317 1.01 4.46 64.18
C ARG A 317 1.39 3.33 65.14
N PHE A 318 2.65 3.30 65.60
CA PHE A 318 2.96 2.74 66.92
C PHE A 318 4.30 3.28 67.44
N ARG A 319 4.25 4.39 68.19
CA ARG A 319 5.29 4.75 69.18
C ARG A 319 4.81 5.85 70.14
N ARG A 320 4.44 5.44 71.35
CA ARG A 320 4.57 6.16 72.65
C ARG A 320 4.34 5.10 73.75
N ILE A 321 5.39 4.39 74.15
CA ILE A 321 6.17 4.52 75.40
C ILE A 321 5.33 4.29 76.68
N PRO A 322 5.61 3.24 77.47
CA PRO A 322 5.32 3.21 78.90
C PRO A 322 6.58 3.53 79.71
N GLY A 323 6.45 4.37 80.74
CA GLY A 323 7.53 4.62 81.71
C GLY A 323 7.04 5.50 82.85
N HIS A 324 6.95 4.89 84.03
CA HIS A 324 6.91 5.52 85.35
C HIS A 324 8.13 6.41 85.60
#